data_AF-A0A370HHY3-F1
#
_entry.id   AF-A0A370HHY3-F1
#
_cell.length_a   1.000
_cell.length_b   1.000
_cell.length_c   1.000
_cell.angle_alpha   90.00
_cell.angle_beta   90.00
_cell.angle_gamma   90.00
#
_symmetry.space_group_name_H-M   'P 1'
#
loop_
_entity.id
_entity.type
_entity.pdbx_description
1 polymer ?
#
loop_
_entity_poly.entity_id
_entity_poly.type
_entity_poly.pdbx_seq_one_letter_code
_entity_poly.pdbx_strand_id
1 'polypeptide(L)' 'MSDWMSYDRWPECTRMERPGHVFEVTNDKGQSLFTPCTVPLQLPFDWSSPPTRFRLVVEPPPRRSSPLPPAQEPR' A
#
# COMPACT_ATOMS: atom_id res chain seq x y z
N MET A 1 12.72 11.01 -6.35
CA MET A 1 12.38 9.96 -5.37
C MET A 1 11.65 10.64 -4.24
N SER A 2 10.41 10.25 -3.93
CA SER A 2 9.69 10.88 -2.81
C SER A 2 10.38 10.57 -1.49
N ASP A 3 10.55 11.59 -0.66
CA ASP A 3 11.14 11.48 0.66
C ASP A 3 10.24 10.71 1.63
N TRP A 4 10.88 9.94 2.50
CA TRP A 4 10.20 9.26 3.61
C TRP A 4 9.82 10.26 4.70
N MET A 5 8.59 10.16 5.17
CA MET A 5 8.01 10.99 6.23
C MET A 5 7.72 10.12 7.45
N SER A 6 7.85 10.69 8.67
CA SER A 6 7.45 9.99 9.91
C SER A 6 5.96 9.67 9.88
N TYR A 7 5.58 8.49 10.34
CA TYR A 7 4.17 8.10 10.47
C TYR A 7 3.35 9.03 11.38
N ASP A 8 3.99 9.79 12.27
CA ASP A 8 3.32 10.84 13.07
C ASP A 8 2.56 11.87 12.20
N ARG A 9 3.02 12.05 10.95
CA ARG A 9 2.40 12.95 9.98
C ARG A 9 1.33 12.28 9.12
N TRP A 10 0.99 11.02 9.40
CA TRP A 10 -0.05 10.29 8.65
C TRP A 10 -1.39 11.04 8.57
N PRO A 11 -1.89 11.72 9.62
CA PRO A 11 -3.12 12.51 9.52
C PRO A 11 -3.07 13.62 8.46
N GLU A 12 -1.88 14.02 8.00
CA GLU A 12 -1.70 14.98 6.92
C GLU A 12 -1.79 14.35 5.52
N CYS A 13 -1.99 13.03 5.39
CA CYS A 13 -2.02 12.33 4.10
C CYS A 13 -3.05 12.92 3.14
N THR A 14 -4.17 13.44 3.64
CA THR A 14 -5.24 14.03 2.81
C THR A 14 -4.76 15.26 2.05
N ARG A 15 -3.78 16.00 2.59
CA ARG A 15 -3.18 17.17 1.93
C ARG A 15 -2.16 16.78 0.87
N MET A 16 -1.66 15.55 0.91
CA MET A 16 -0.64 15.03 0.00
C MET A 16 -1.23 14.12 -1.06
N GLU A 17 -2.47 13.68 -0.92
CA GLU A 17 -3.16 12.81 -1.86
C GLU A 17 -3.24 13.48 -3.24
N ARG A 18 -2.91 12.70 -4.27
CA ARG A 18 -2.91 13.13 -5.67
C ARG A 18 -3.37 11.97 -6.56
N PRO A 19 -4.10 12.25 -7.65
CA PRO A 19 -4.45 11.22 -8.63
C PRO A 19 -3.22 10.47 -9.17
N GLY A 20 -3.37 9.15 -9.36
CA GLY A 20 -2.29 8.27 -9.84
C GLY A 20 -1.16 8.04 -8.85
N HIS A 21 -1.34 8.39 -7.58
CA HIS A 21 -0.38 8.16 -6.51
C HIS A 21 -1.05 7.45 -5.34
N VAL A 22 -0.26 6.63 -4.64
CA VAL A 22 -0.63 5.94 -3.41
C VAL A 22 0.43 6.17 -2.34
N PHE A 23 0.11 5.89 -1.09
CA PHE A 23 1.09 5.94 -0.01
C PHE A 23 1.72 4.56 0.18
N GLU A 24 3.05 4.53 0.16
CA GLU A 24 3.82 3.38 0.63
C GLU A 24 4.13 3.60 2.11
N VAL A 25 3.55 2.75 2.96
CA VAL A 25 3.74 2.74 4.41
C VAL A 25 4.64 1.58 4.78
N THR A 26 5.65 1.81 5.62
CA THR A 26 6.57 0.75 6.08
C THR A 26 6.65 0.69 7.59
N ASN A 27 6.96 -0.49 8.12
CA ASN A 27 7.29 -0.69 9.54
C ASN A 27 8.79 -1.00 9.75
N ASP A 28 9.19 -1.17 11.02
CA ASP A 28 10.56 -1.55 11.43
C ASP A 28 10.98 -2.95 10.96
N LYS A 29 10.02 -3.82 10.65
CA LYS A 29 10.26 -5.16 10.08
C LYS A 29 10.51 -5.15 8.57
N GLY A 30 10.41 -3.99 7.92
CA GLY A 30 10.57 -3.86 6.47
C GLY A 30 9.34 -4.31 5.67
N GLN A 31 8.19 -4.55 6.31
CA GLN A 31 6.93 -4.77 5.59
C GLN A 31 6.49 -3.46 4.95
N SER A 32 5.97 -3.53 3.72
CA SER A 32 5.54 -2.37 2.92
C SER A 32 4.09 -2.53 2.45
N LEU A 33 3.27 -1.51 2.68
CA LEU A 33 1.84 -1.47 2.37
C LEU A 33 1.59 -0.30 1.42
N PHE A 34 0.96 -0.57 0.28
CA PHE A 34 0.51 0.46 -0.65
C PHE A 34 -0.97 0.70 -0.43
N THR A 35 -1.34 1.93 -0.09
CA THR A 35 -2.71 2.27 0.33
C THR A 35 -3.05 3.72 0.00
N PRO A 36 -4.32 4.05 -0.31
CA PRO A 36 -4.77 5.43 -0.35
C PRO A 36 -4.72 6.08 1.04
N CYS A 37 -4.93 7.41 1.11
CA CYS A 37 -5.02 8.08 2.39
C CYS A 37 -6.27 7.62 3.14
N THR A 38 -6.09 6.87 4.23
CA THR A 38 -7.16 6.39 5.10
C THR A 38 -6.83 6.74 6.54
N VAL A 39 -7.73 7.43 7.24
CA VAL A 39 -7.57 7.84 8.64
C VAL A 39 -8.79 7.34 9.43
N PRO A 40 -8.63 6.39 10.36
CA PRO A 40 -7.38 5.70 10.74
C PRO A 40 -6.90 4.71 9.65
N LEU A 41 -5.58 4.53 9.57
CA LEU A 41 -4.97 3.57 8.65
C LEU A 41 -5.46 2.15 8.96
N GLN A 42 -5.98 1.46 7.94
CA GLN A 42 -6.36 0.06 8.04
C GLN A 42 -5.14 -0.82 7.75
N LEU A 43 -4.62 -1.49 8.77
CA LEU A 43 -3.48 -2.41 8.62
C LEU A 43 -3.97 -3.83 8.30
N PRO A 44 -3.25 -4.56 7.44
CA PRO A 44 -3.46 -5.99 7.24
C PRO A 44 -3.31 -6.78 8.55
N PHE A 45 -3.95 -7.94 8.65
CA PHE A 45 -3.88 -8.75 9.87
C PHE A 45 -2.48 -9.33 10.12
N ASP A 46 -1.71 -9.53 9.06
CA ASP A 46 -0.34 -10.07 9.04
C ASP A 46 0.72 -8.98 9.31
N TRP A 47 0.29 -7.77 9.68
CA TRP A 47 1.18 -6.68 10.01
C TRP A 47 1.84 -6.92 11.37
N SER A 48 3.16 -7.09 11.36
CA SER A 48 3.90 -7.58 12.53
C SER A 48 4.30 -6.48 13.52
N SER A 49 4.30 -5.23 13.07
CA SER A 49 4.74 -4.07 13.86
C SER A 49 4.06 -2.78 13.42
N PRO A 50 3.96 -1.76 14.29
CA PRO A 50 3.41 -0.46 13.94
C PRO A 50 4.10 0.19 12.74
N PRO A 51 3.35 0.96 11.92
CA PRO A 51 3.92 1.83 10.89
C PRO A 51 4.93 2.81 11.47
N THR A 52 6.06 3.00 10.80
CA THR A 52 7.13 3.92 11.23
C THR A 52 7.30 5.10 10.30
N ARG A 53 7.12 4.88 9.00
CA ARG A 53 7.29 5.91 7.97
C ARG A 53 6.40 5.64 6.77
N PHE A 54 6.14 6.67 6.01
CA PHE A 54 5.43 6.57 4.75
C PHE A 54 5.98 7.53 3.70
N ARG A 55 5.66 7.29 2.44
CA ARG A 55 5.95 8.23 1.34
C ARG A 55 4.86 8.14 0.28
N LEU A 56 4.69 9.21 -0.49
CA LEU A 56 3.81 9.20 -1.66
C LEU A 56 4.55 8.62 -2.86
N VAL A 57 4.02 7.61 -3.52
CA VAL A 57 4.60 6.98 -4.71
C VAL A 57 3.58 6.96 -5.84
N VAL A 58 4.06 6.82 -7.07
CA VAL A 58 3.18 6.56 -8.22
C VAL A 58 2.50 5.21 -8.00
N GLU A 59 1.21 5.13 -8.27
CA GLU A 59 0.46 3.88 -8.15
C GLU A 59 1.10 2.80 -9.03
N PRO A 60 1.51 1.66 -8.44
CA PRO A 60 2.08 0.58 -9.22
C PRO A 60 1.00 0.04 -10.17
N PRO A 61 1.36 -0.30 -11.43
CA PRO A 61 0.38 -0.80 -12.38
C PRO A 61 -0.28 -2.07 -11.84
N PRO A 62 -1.61 -2.24 -12.03
CA PRO A 62 -2.31 -3.41 -11.55
C PRO A 62 -1.65 -4.67 -12.13
N ARG A 63 -1.37 -5.64 -11.24
CA ARG A 63 -0.90 -6.95 -11.69
C ARG A 63 -2.00 -7.58 -12.54
N ARG A 64 -1.73 -7.76 -13.82
CA ARG A 64 -2.62 -8.50 -14.72
C ARG A 64 -2.72 -9.93 -14.20
N SER A 65 -3.92 -10.34 -13.81
CA SER A 65 -4.18 -11.73 -13.48
C SER A 65 -3.96 -12.60 -14.72
N SER A 66 -3.28 -13.73 -14.54
CA SER A 66 -3.30 -14.79 -15.55
C SER A 66 -4.73 -15.33 -15.67
N PRO A 67 -5.21 -15.66 -16.89
CA PRO A 67 -6.51 -16.28 -17.05
C PRO A 67 -6.60 -17.54 -16.19
N LEU A 68 -7.81 -17.79 -15.64
CA LEU A 68 -8.10 -19.02 -14.92
C LEU A 68 -7.76 -20.23 -15.82
N PRO A 69 -7.17 -21.31 -15.26
CA PRO A 69 -6.90 -22.50 -16.05
C PRO A 69 -8.22 -23.05 -16.63
N PRO A 70 -8.22 -23.56 -17.87
CA PRO A 70 -9.41 -24.17 -18.46
C PRO A 70 -9.89 -25.35 -17.61
N ALA A 71 -11.21 -25.51 -17.49
CA ALA A 71 -11.80 -26.64 -16.78
C ALA A 71 -11.34 -27.95 -17.44
N GLN A 72 -10.88 -28.91 -16.64
CA GLN A 72 -10.59 -30.26 -17.12
C GLN A 72 -11.91 -30.93 -17.50
N GLU A 73 -12.07 -31.29 -18.77
CA GLU A 73 -13.21 -32.09 -19.23
C GLU A 73 -13.25 -33.42 -18.45
N PRO A 74 -14.41 -33.82 -17.89
CA PRO A 74 -14.57 -35.16 -17.34
C PRO A 74 -14.50 -36.18 -18.47
N ARG A 75 -13.68 -37.22 -18.29
CA ARG A 75 -13.63 -38.41 -19.16
C ARG A 75 -14.77 -39.38 -18.86
#